data_AF-A0AAV7NII2-F1
#
_entry.id   AF-A0AAV7NII2-F1
#
_cell.length_a   1.000
_cell.length_b   1.000
_cell.length_c   1.000
_cell.angle_alpha   90.00
_cell.angle_beta   90.00
_cell.angle_gamma   90.00
#
_symmetry.space_group_name_H-M   'P 1'
#
loop_
_entity.id
_entity.type
_entity.pdbx_description
1 polymer ?
#
loop_
_entity_poly.entity_id
_entity_poly.type
_entity_poly.pdbx_seq_one_letter_code
_entity_poly.pdbx_strand_id
1 'polypeptide(L)'
;MLWALTCGLLDSVLHVVLPRHRPLGLARRRRNVPVYRPLVDLSTMEERHVILTYRLNRATVQELCAQLEPDLMSPIRQPTGIPPLVQVLSVLHFLASGSFQTTVAISSGMSQPMFSKVLSRVLSALMKYMRSYIIFPEVGDLPTVKGDFYVLGHIPNIIGAIDGTHVALVPPKDNEQVYRNRKNYHSMNVQVVCLADQYISHLNAKFPGSVHDAYVM
;
A
#
# COMPACT_ATOMS: atom_id res chain seq x y z
N MET A 1 11.98 -0.07 49.60
CA MET A 1 12.55 0.87 50.59
C MET A 1 13.14 0.02 51.70
N LEU A 2 14.37 0.28 52.13
CA LEU A 2 15.27 -0.62 52.91
C LEU A 2 15.68 -1.91 52.13
N TRP A 3 16.95 -2.31 51.91
CA TRP A 3 18.26 -2.20 52.60
C TRP A 3 18.39 -3.00 53.92
N ALA A 4 19.50 -3.66 54.28
CA ALA A 4 20.69 -4.16 53.56
C ALA A 4 21.64 -4.95 54.51
N LEU A 5 22.52 -5.83 53.97
CA LEU A 5 23.85 -6.28 54.48
C LEU A 5 23.91 -7.03 55.85
N THR A 6 24.80 -8.00 56.10
CA THR A 6 26.29 -8.05 56.06
C THR A 6 26.84 -9.33 55.37
N CYS A 7 27.95 -9.33 54.59
CA CYS A 7 29.40 -9.29 54.92
C CYS A 7 29.90 -10.43 55.85
N GLY A 8 30.96 -11.21 55.56
CA GLY A 8 31.94 -11.28 54.43
C GLY A 8 32.65 -12.67 54.38
N LEU A 9 33.28 -13.07 53.26
CA LEU A 9 34.76 -13.09 53.03
C LEU A 9 35.54 -13.88 54.12
N LEU A 10 36.35 -14.94 53.89
CA LEU A 10 36.97 -15.63 52.73
C LEU A 10 37.24 -17.12 53.14
N ASP A 11 37.88 -18.07 52.43
CA ASP A 11 38.64 -18.09 51.16
C ASP A 11 38.67 -19.50 50.46
N SER A 12 39.12 -19.51 49.20
CA SER A 12 39.92 -20.52 48.47
C SER A 12 39.90 -22.04 48.78
N VAL A 13 39.28 -22.81 47.87
CA VAL A 13 39.94 -23.94 47.16
C VAL A 13 39.46 -23.99 45.71
N LEU A 14 40.39 -24.01 44.74
CA LEU A 14 40.10 -24.23 43.32
C LEU A 14 39.68 -25.69 43.06
N HIS A 15 38.54 -25.90 42.41
CA HIS A 15 38.35 -27.07 41.55
C HIS A 15 37.83 -26.63 40.17
N VAL A 16 38.62 -26.94 39.15
CA VAL A 16 38.36 -26.62 37.74
C VAL A 16 37.16 -27.43 37.24
N VAL A 17 36.00 -26.79 37.08
CA VAL A 17 34.85 -27.38 36.42
C VAL A 17 34.94 -27.09 34.92
N LEU A 18 35.22 -28.13 34.14
CA LEU A 18 35.31 -28.07 32.68
C LEU A 18 33.97 -27.60 32.06
N PRO A 19 34.00 -26.80 30.97
CA PRO A 19 32.78 -26.30 30.35
C PRO A 19 31.96 -27.44 29.74
N ARG A 20 30.69 -27.54 30.14
CA ARG A 20 29.71 -28.39 29.44
C ARG A 20 29.47 -27.84 28.04
N HIS A 21 30.18 -28.40 27.05
CA HIS A 21 29.88 -28.18 25.64
C HIS A 21 28.43 -28.60 25.35
N ARG A 22 27.53 -27.61 25.20
CA ARG A 22 26.29 -27.84 24.44
C ARG A 22 26.70 -28.06 22.98
N PRO A 23 26.28 -29.14 22.31
CA PRO A 23 26.42 -29.23 20.88
C PRO A 23 25.56 -28.14 20.24
N LEU A 24 26.20 -27.13 19.66
CA LEU A 24 25.57 -26.12 18.79
C LEU A 24 25.23 -26.75 17.42
N GLY A 25 24.37 -27.76 17.47
CA GLY A 25 23.87 -28.55 16.35
C GLY A 25 22.39 -28.27 16.10
N LEU A 26 21.96 -27.00 16.18
CA LEU A 26 20.64 -26.60 15.69
C LEU A 26 20.63 -26.73 14.17
N ALA A 27 20.37 -27.94 13.68
CA ALA A 27 20.04 -28.20 12.30
C ALA A 27 18.93 -27.22 11.91
N ARG A 28 19.28 -26.26 11.04
CA ARG A 28 18.42 -25.15 10.64
C ARG A 28 17.24 -25.75 9.90
N ARG A 29 16.15 -26.06 10.63
CA ARG A 29 14.95 -26.74 10.12
C ARG A 29 14.55 -26.03 8.84
N ARG A 30 14.78 -26.68 7.69
CA ARG A 30 14.43 -26.10 6.38
C ARG A 30 12.95 -25.78 6.49
N ARG A 31 12.60 -24.48 6.55
CA ARG A 31 11.21 -24.07 6.41
C ARG A 31 10.87 -24.48 4.99
N ASN A 32 10.04 -25.50 4.83
CA ASN A 32 9.38 -25.75 3.56
C ASN A 32 8.66 -24.44 3.21
N VAL A 33 9.16 -23.75 2.20
CA VAL A 33 8.48 -22.58 1.65
C VAL A 33 7.14 -23.12 1.13
N PRO A 34 5.99 -22.61 1.58
CA PRO A 34 4.72 -23.06 1.04
C PRO A 34 4.71 -22.81 -0.46
N VAL A 35 4.59 -23.87 -1.26
CA VAL A 35 4.43 -23.72 -2.72
C VAL A 35 3.02 -23.23 -2.96
N TYR A 36 2.85 -21.92 -2.99
CA TYR A 36 1.59 -21.28 -3.34
C TYR A 36 1.24 -21.66 -4.79
N ARG A 37 0.07 -22.28 -5.00
CA ARG A 37 -0.49 -22.52 -6.34
C ARG A 37 -1.37 -21.33 -6.73
N PRO A 38 -1.06 -20.62 -7.83
CA PRO A 38 -1.97 -19.59 -8.34
C PRO A 38 -3.34 -20.17 -8.67
N LEU A 39 -4.38 -19.53 -8.13
CA LEU A 39 -5.77 -19.75 -8.55
C LEU A 39 -6.15 -18.93 -9.78
N VAL A 40 -5.26 -18.01 -10.20
CA VAL A 40 -5.44 -17.10 -11.32
C VAL A 40 -4.19 -17.16 -12.20
N ASP A 41 -4.39 -17.40 -13.49
CA ASP A 41 -3.37 -17.23 -14.53
C ASP A 41 -3.78 -16.11 -15.48
N LEU A 42 -3.12 -14.96 -15.32
CA LEU A 42 -3.36 -13.74 -16.09
C LEU A 42 -3.14 -13.93 -17.61
N SER A 43 -2.33 -14.91 -18.01
CA SER A 43 -2.08 -15.20 -19.43
C SER A 43 -3.28 -15.86 -20.13
N THR A 44 -4.09 -16.61 -19.38
CA THR A 44 -5.26 -17.34 -19.91
C THR A 44 -6.57 -16.55 -19.88
N MET A 45 -6.63 -15.43 -19.14
CA MET A 45 -7.83 -14.61 -19.02
C MET A 45 -8.06 -13.76 -20.26
N GLU A 46 -9.32 -13.60 -20.69
CA GLU A 46 -9.70 -12.65 -21.75
C GLU A 46 -9.44 -11.19 -21.31
N GLU A 47 -8.95 -10.34 -22.21
CA GLU A 47 -8.59 -8.94 -21.92
C GLU A 47 -9.74 -8.15 -21.27
N ARG A 48 -10.97 -8.33 -21.77
CA ARG A 48 -12.17 -7.71 -21.21
C ARG A 48 -12.41 -8.11 -19.76
N HIS A 49 -12.13 -9.37 -19.41
CA HIS A 49 -12.24 -9.86 -18.03
C HIS A 49 -11.16 -9.21 -17.16
N VAL A 50 -9.92 -9.12 -17.63
CA VAL A 50 -8.80 -8.47 -16.91
C VAL A 50 -9.16 -7.02 -16.57
N ILE A 51 -9.65 -6.24 -17.53
CA ILE A 51 -10.05 -4.84 -17.32
C ILE A 51 -11.24 -4.72 -16.35
N LEU A 52 -12.24 -5.61 -16.43
CA LEU A 52 -13.39 -5.58 -15.52
C LEU A 52 -13.00 -5.93 -14.07
N THR A 53 -12.11 -6.90 -13.87
CA THR A 53 -11.70 -7.39 -12.54
C THR A 53 -10.63 -6.53 -11.87
N TYR A 54 -9.70 -5.94 -12.64
CA TYR A 54 -8.53 -5.23 -12.11
C TYR A 54 -8.47 -3.73 -12.46
N ARG A 55 -9.41 -3.22 -13.29
CA ARG A 55 -9.43 -1.85 -13.85
C ARG A 55 -8.22 -1.45 -14.70
N LEU A 56 -7.34 -2.40 -15.00
CA LEU A 56 -6.15 -2.24 -15.82
C LEU A 56 -6.12 -3.33 -16.91
N ASN A 57 -5.49 -3.04 -18.04
CA ASN A 57 -5.23 -4.04 -19.08
C ASN A 57 -4.06 -4.97 -18.67
N ARG A 58 -3.90 -6.12 -19.35
CA ARG A 58 -2.88 -7.13 -19.03
C ARG A 58 -1.46 -6.55 -19.04
N ALA A 59 -1.13 -5.73 -20.03
CA ALA A 59 0.21 -5.16 -20.20
C ALA A 59 0.56 -4.23 -19.04
N THR A 60 -0.33 -3.30 -18.67
CA THR A 60 -0.14 -2.40 -17.52
C THR A 60 -0.05 -3.17 -16.19
N VAL A 61 -0.80 -4.27 -16.02
CA VAL A 61 -0.66 -5.14 -14.84
C VAL A 61 0.70 -5.83 -14.79
N GLN A 62 1.21 -6.31 -15.93
CA GLN A 62 2.54 -6.94 -16.02
C GLN A 62 3.66 -5.93 -15.76
N GLU A 63 3.57 -4.74 -16.36
CA GLU A 63 4.50 -3.64 -16.14
C GLU A 63 4.53 -3.20 -14.67
N LEU A 64 3.36 -2.96 -14.08
CA LEU A 64 3.24 -2.61 -12.66
C LEU A 64 3.81 -3.72 -11.76
N CYS A 65 3.58 -5.00 -12.10
CA CYS A 65 4.17 -6.11 -11.37
C CYS A 65 5.70 -6.10 -11.43
N ALA A 66 6.30 -5.86 -12.61
CA ALA A 66 7.74 -5.78 -12.78
C ALA A 66 8.35 -4.58 -12.02
N GLN A 67 7.68 -3.41 -12.05
CA GLN A 67 8.11 -2.23 -11.29
C GLN A 67 8.09 -2.47 -9.77
N LEU A 68 7.07 -3.15 -9.24
CA LEU A 68 6.93 -3.42 -7.80
C LEU A 68 7.70 -4.66 -7.32
N GLU A 69 8.17 -5.52 -8.22
CA GLU A 69 8.85 -6.78 -7.89
C GLU A 69 10.01 -6.64 -6.89
N PRO A 70 10.94 -5.65 -7.01
CA PRO A 70 12.05 -5.49 -6.05
C PRO A 70 11.59 -5.28 -4.60
N ASP A 71 10.47 -4.59 -4.40
CA ASP A 71 9.87 -4.35 -3.08
C ASP A 71 9.09 -5.57 -2.57
N LEU A 72 8.45 -6.31 -3.47
CA LEU A 72 7.66 -7.50 -3.14
C LEU A 72 8.52 -8.75 -2.91
N MET A 73 9.73 -8.81 -3.45
CA MET A 73 10.65 -9.97 -3.37
C MET A 73 11.63 -9.95 -2.19
N SER A 74 11.59 -8.96 -1.29
CA SER A 74 12.62 -8.72 -0.25
C SER A 74 13.18 -10.00 0.44
N PRO A 75 14.46 -10.37 0.20
CA PRO A 75 15.00 -11.69 0.56
C PRO A 75 15.16 -11.91 2.07
N ILE A 76 15.21 -10.83 2.86
CA ILE A 76 15.30 -10.88 4.32
C ILE A 76 13.91 -11.15 4.96
N ARG A 77 12.82 -10.91 4.21
CA ARG A 77 11.43 -10.96 4.69
C ARG A 77 10.47 -11.58 3.65
N GLN A 78 10.66 -12.86 3.34
CA GLN A 78 9.58 -13.71 2.82
C GLN A 78 8.88 -14.52 3.94
N PRO A 79 7.89 -13.95 4.66
CA PRO A 79 7.04 -14.73 5.56
C PRO A 79 5.83 -15.36 4.86
N THR A 80 5.58 -15.07 3.57
CA THR A 80 4.32 -15.39 2.88
C THR A 80 4.43 -16.50 1.84
N GLY A 81 5.52 -16.55 1.05
CA GLY A 81 5.67 -17.48 -0.08
C GLY A 81 4.78 -17.17 -1.30
N ILE A 82 4.16 -15.98 -1.34
CA ILE A 82 3.21 -15.60 -2.40
C ILE A 82 3.95 -14.87 -3.53
N PRO A 83 3.81 -15.29 -4.81
CA PRO A 83 4.43 -14.62 -5.96
C PRO A 83 4.04 -13.13 -6.08
N PRO A 84 4.94 -12.24 -6.57
CA PRO A 84 4.64 -10.81 -6.74
C PRO A 84 3.38 -10.55 -7.58
N LEU A 85 3.21 -11.25 -8.70
CA LEU A 85 2.03 -11.11 -9.57
C LEU A 85 0.72 -11.38 -8.81
N VAL A 86 0.69 -12.42 -7.97
CA VAL A 86 -0.48 -12.77 -7.15
C VAL A 86 -0.74 -11.70 -6.09
N GLN A 87 0.32 -11.16 -5.47
CA GLN A 87 0.20 -10.04 -4.53
C GLN A 87 -0.45 -8.83 -5.22
N VAL A 88 0.05 -8.42 -6.39
CA VAL A 88 -0.47 -7.28 -7.17
C VAL A 88 -1.90 -7.53 -7.62
N LEU A 89 -2.20 -8.66 -8.26
CA LEU A 89 -3.55 -9.01 -8.72
C LEU A 89 -4.57 -9.02 -7.57
N SER A 90 -4.22 -9.60 -6.43
CA SER A 90 -5.12 -9.65 -5.25
C SER A 90 -5.45 -8.25 -4.73
N VAL A 91 -4.49 -7.33 -4.73
CA VAL A 91 -4.68 -5.96 -4.26
C VAL A 91 -5.42 -5.12 -5.29
N LEU A 92 -5.12 -5.26 -6.58
CA LEU A 92 -5.89 -4.63 -7.65
C LEU A 92 -7.36 -5.07 -7.62
N HIS A 93 -7.65 -6.36 -7.44
CA HIS A 93 -9.02 -6.86 -7.32
C HIS A 93 -9.76 -6.26 -6.12
N PHE A 94 -9.08 -6.10 -4.97
CA PHE A 94 -9.64 -5.44 -3.79
C PHE A 94 -9.97 -3.96 -4.05
N LEU A 95 -9.03 -3.21 -4.65
CA LEU A 95 -9.23 -1.80 -4.99
C LEU A 95 -10.30 -1.59 -6.08
N ALA A 96 -10.38 -2.50 -7.06
CA ALA A 96 -11.32 -2.47 -8.17
C ALA A 96 -12.77 -2.82 -7.80
N SER A 97 -12.94 -3.70 -6.81
CA SER A 97 -14.25 -4.22 -6.38
C SER A 97 -14.82 -3.52 -5.14
N GLY A 98 -13.98 -2.92 -4.29
CA GLY A 98 -14.39 -2.41 -2.99
C GLY A 98 -14.88 -3.50 -2.02
N SER A 99 -14.58 -4.78 -2.31
CA SER A 99 -15.09 -5.92 -1.54
C SER A 99 -14.36 -6.13 -0.21
N PHE A 100 -14.88 -7.03 0.63
CA PHE A 100 -14.24 -7.38 1.89
C PHE A 100 -12.92 -8.14 1.69
N GLN A 101 -11.93 -7.85 2.54
CA GLN A 101 -10.62 -8.54 2.50
C GLN A 101 -10.74 -10.06 2.55
N THR A 102 -11.70 -10.60 3.31
CA THR A 102 -11.96 -12.05 3.41
C THR A 102 -12.34 -12.66 2.07
N THR A 103 -13.23 -12.01 1.32
CA THR A 103 -13.70 -12.47 0.00
C THR A 103 -12.54 -12.50 -1.00
N VAL A 104 -11.77 -11.41 -1.07
CA VAL A 104 -10.63 -11.30 -2.00
C VAL A 104 -9.52 -12.28 -1.61
N ALA A 105 -9.24 -12.44 -0.32
CA ALA A 105 -8.26 -13.41 0.19
C ALA A 105 -8.60 -14.85 -0.23
N ILE A 106 -9.87 -15.26 -0.08
CA ILE A 106 -10.35 -16.58 -0.51
C ILE A 106 -10.18 -16.75 -2.03
N SER A 107 -10.62 -15.78 -2.83
CA SER A 107 -10.44 -15.82 -4.30
C SER A 107 -8.96 -15.87 -4.73
N SER A 108 -8.07 -15.36 -3.88
CA SER A 108 -6.62 -15.34 -4.07
C SER A 108 -5.89 -16.47 -3.32
N GLY A 109 -6.60 -17.50 -2.84
CA GLY A 109 -6.00 -18.69 -2.21
C GLY A 109 -5.19 -18.42 -0.94
N MET A 110 -5.50 -17.35 -0.20
CA MET A 110 -4.78 -16.95 1.01
C MET A 110 -5.72 -16.64 2.18
N SER A 111 -5.21 -16.68 3.42
CA SER A 111 -6.01 -16.29 4.58
C SER A 111 -6.13 -14.76 4.68
N GLN A 112 -7.22 -14.24 5.28
CA GLN A 112 -7.40 -12.80 5.43
C GLN A 112 -6.24 -12.10 6.17
N PRO A 113 -5.64 -12.65 7.25
CA PRO A 113 -4.46 -12.05 7.88
C PRO A 113 -3.20 -12.07 7.00
N MET A 114 -3.14 -12.95 5.99
CA MET A 114 -2.10 -12.93 4.97
C MET A 114 -2.36 -11.84 3.95
N PHE A 115 -3.60 -11.73 3.46
CA PHE A 115 -4.02 -10.67 2.54
C PHE A 115 -3.81 -9.28 3.13
N SER A 116 -4.15 -9.07 4.41
CA SER A 116 -3.88 -7.81 5.12
C SER A 116 -2.41 -7.38 5.04
N LYS A 117 -1.47 -8.33 5.22
CA LYS A 117 -0.02 -8.08 5.10
C LYS A 117 0.41 -7.82 3.65
N VAL A 118 -0.18 -8.52 2.69
CA VAL A 118 0.06 -8.30 1.25
C VAL A 118 -0.41 -6.91 0.83
N LEU A 119 -1.64 -6.52 1.22
CA LEU A 119 -2.23 -5.20 0.98
C LEU A 119 -1.32 -4.08 1.49
N SER A 120 -0.90 -4.14 2.76
CA SER A 120 0.02 -3.12 3.31
C SER A 120 1.35 -3.05 2.56
N ARG A 121 1.89 -4.19 2.09
CA ARG A 121 3.15 -4.22 1.33
C ARG A 121 3.01 -3.62 -0.06
N VAL A 122 2.00 -4.03 -0.83
CA VAL A 122 1.75 -3.53 -2.19
C VAL A 122 1.42 -2.03 -2.15
N LEU A 123 0.57 -1.58 -1.22
CA LEU A 123 0.30 -0.14 -1.03
C LEU A 123 1.58 0.62 -0.65
N SER A 124 2.41 0.09 0.26
CA SER A 124 3.69 0.74 0.61
C SER A 124 4.65 0.85 -0.57
N ALA A 125 4.66 -0.14 -1.48
CA ALA A 125 5.45 -0.09 -2.70
C ALA A 125 4.89 0.95 -3.68
N LEU A 126 3.58 0.91 -3.98
CA LEU A 126 2.88 1.91 -4.82
C LEU A 126 3.13 3.35 -4.35
N MET A 127 3.09 3.61 -3.04
CA MET A 127 3.35 4.94 -2.47
C MET A 127 4.76 5.49 -2.76
N LYS A 128 5.76 4.64 -3.04
CA LYS A 128 7.10 5.08 -3.44
C LYS A 128 7.11 5.62 -4.87
N TYR A 129 6.46 4.88 -5.78
CA TYR A 129 6.38 5.22 -7.20
C TYR A 129 5.39 6.35 -7.50
N MET A 130 4.43 6.62 -6.61
CA MET A 130 3.42 7.69 -6.76
C MET A 130 4.00 9.03 -7.24
N ARG A 131 5.17 9.43 -6.72
CA ARG A 131 5.85 10.70 -7.08
C ARG A 131 6.41 10.75 -8.51
N SER A 132 6.52 9.60 -9.18
CA SER A 132 6.94 9.50 -10.58
C SER A 132 5.75 9.54 -11.54
N TYR A 133 4.52 9.45 -11.04
CA TYR A 133 3.29 9.43 -11.84
C TYR A 133 2.39 10.65 -11.61
N ILE A 134 2.32 11.16 -10.37
CA ILE A 134 1.54 12.35 -10.02
C ILE A 134 2.51 13.53 -9.91
N ILE A 135 2.66 14.26 -11.01
CA ILE A 135 3.57 15.40 -11.16
C ILE A 135 2.76 16.60 -11.65
N PHE A 136 2.92 17.75 -10.98
CA PHE A 136 2.28 18.99 -11.39
C PHE A 136 3.13 19.68 -12.48
N PRO A 137 2.54 20.25 -13.54
CA PRO A 137 3.29 20.87 -14.64
C PRO A 137 4.28 21.94 -14.16
N GLU A 138 5.50 21.91 -14.69
CA GLU A 138 6.49 22.95 -14.45
C GLU A 138 6.26 24.15 -15.38
N VAL A 139 7.00 25.24 -15.15
CA VAL A 139 6.88 26.50 -15.93
C VAL A 139 7.07 26.27 -17.44
N GLY A 140 7.92 25.30 -17.83
CA GLY A 140 8.15 24.91 -19.22
C GLY A 140 6.97 24.20 -19.89
N ASP A 141 6.11 23.53 -19.11
CA ASP A 141 4.98 22.73 -19.62
C ASP A 141 3.71 23.57 -19.79
N LEU A 142 3.62 24.71 -19.09
CA LEU A 142 2.44 25.58 -19.07
C LEU A 142 1.93 26.00 -20.48
N PRO A 143 2.77 26.28 -21.50
CA PRO A 143 2.28 26.59 -22.84
C PRO A 143 1.47 25.44 -23.45
N THR A 144 1.93 24.20 -23.27
CA THR A 144 1.26 22.98 -23.76
C THR A 144 -0.05 22.77 -23.02
N VAL A 145 -0.02 22.73 -21.68
CA VAL A 145 -1.22 22.49 -20.85
C VAL A 145 -2.32 23.53 -21.13
N LYS A 146 -1.95 24.81 -21.28
CA LYS A 146 -2.89 25.87 -21.65
C LYS A 146 -3.47 25.68 -23.05
N GLY A 147 -2.68 25.19 -23.99
CA GLY A 147 -3.12 24.84 -25.34
C GLY A 147 -4.15 23.71 -25.31
N ASP A 148 -3.86 22.63 -24.59
CA ASP A 148 -4.73 21.45 -24.51
C ASP A 148 -6.11 21.78 -23.92
N PHE A 149 -6.15 22.56 -22.83
CA PHE A 149 -7.42 23.04 -22.27
C PHE A 149 -8.16 24.00 -23.20
N TYR A 150 -7.45 24.82 -23.98
CA TYR A 150 -8.07 25.72 -24.96
C TYR A 150 -8.67 24.95 -26.16
N VAL A 151 -8.03 23.85 -26.58
CA VAL A 151 -8.59 22.92 -27.57
C VAL A 151 -9.83 22.20 -27.01
N LEU A 152 -9.80 21.79 -25.74
CA LEU A 152 -10.88 21.04 -25.11
C LEU A 152 -12.15 21.87 -24.85
N GLY A 153 -12.01 23.15 -24.47
CA GLY A 153 -13.16 23.96 -24.02
C GLY A 153 -13.10 25.46 -24.33
N HIS A 154 -12.12 25.92 -25.12
CA HIS A 154 -11.94 27.33 -25.51
C HIS A 154 -11.75 28.34 -24.36
N ILE A 155 -11.44 27.86 -23.15
CA ILE A 155 -11.11 28.72 -22.01
C ILE A 155 -9.58 28.91 -21.96
N PRO A 156 -9.06 30.15 -22.10
CA PRO A 156 -7.63 30.39 -22.09
C PRO A 156 -7.03 30.30 -20.68
N ASN A 157 -5.72 30.05 -20.61
CA ASN A 157 -4.91 30.10 -19.39
C ASN A 157 -5.23 29.07 -18.27
N ILE A 158 -6.05 28.04 -18.53
CA ILE A 158 -6.21 26.91 -17.60
C ILE A 158 -4.89 26.12 -17.50
N ILE A 159 -4.50 25.75 -16.28
CA ILE A 159 -3.31 24.91 -15.98
C ILE A 159 -3.65 23.59 -15.28
N GLY A 160 -4.95 23.32 -15.07
CA GLY A 160 -5.48 22.14 -14.40
C GLY A 160 -6.96 22.33 -14.03
N ALA A 161 -7.72 21.24 -14.01
CA ALA A 161 -9.08 21.20 -13.48
C ALA A 161 -9.03 20.64 -12.05
N ILE A 162 -9.59 21.36 -11.09
CA ILE A 162 -9.53 21.06 -9.66
C ILE A 162 -10.91 20.67 -9.13
N ASP A 163 -10.99 19.61 -8.32
CA ASP A 163 -12.22 19.23 -7.60
C ASP A 163 -11.90 18.52 -6.27
N GLY A 164 -12.89 18.47 -5.37
CA GLY A 164 -12.82 17.83 -4.06
C GLY A 164 -13.71 16.59 -3.98
N THR A 165 -13.18 15.48 -3.46
CA THR A 165 -13.94 14.23 -3.26
C THR A 165 -13.84 13.69 -1.84
N HIS A 166 -14.95 13.16 -1.33
CA HIS A 166 -15.01 12.57 0.01
C HIS A 166 -14.75 11.06 -0.05
N VAL A 167 -13.54 10.63 0.30
CA VAL A 167 -13.19 9.21 0.39
C VAL A 167 -13.64 8.67 1.75
N ALA A 168 -14.63 7.77 1.74
CA ALA A 168 -15.19 7.18 2.96
C ALA A 168 -14.15 6.36 3.75
N LEU A 169 -14.23 6.42 5.08
CA LEU A 169 -13.32 5.71 5.99
C LEU A 169 -13.98 5.31 7.31
N VAL A 170 -13.35 4.38 8.03
CA VAL A 170 -13.63 4.13 9.44
C VAL A 170 -12.68 5.01 10.26
N PRO A 171 -13.19 6.00 11.02
CA PRO A 171 -12.34 6.94 11.72
C PRO A 171 -11.70 6.31 12.96
N PRO A 172 -10.60 6.88 13.48
CA PRO A 172 -10.18 6.60 14.85
C PRO A 172 -11.31 6.95 15.82
N LYS A 173 -11.41 6.20 16.93
CA LYS A 173 -12.40 6.47 17.99
C LYS A 173 -12.21 7.86 18.60
N ASP A 174 -10.95 8.26 18.73
CA ASP A 174 -10.58 9.59 19.19
C ASP A 174 -10.81 10.60 18.05
N ASN A 175 -11.66 11.59 18.30
CA ASN A 175 -12.04 12.65 17.37
C ASN A 175 -12.80 12.20 16.09
N GLU A 176 -13.60 11.13 16.16
CA GLU A 176 -14.49 10.69 15.06
C GLU A 176 -15.26 11.85 14.39
N GLN A 177 -15.72 12.83 15.17
CA GLN A 177 -16.49 13.98 14.70
C GLN A 177 -15.80 14.83 13.62
N VAL A 178 -14.45 14.90 13.58
CA VAL A 178 -13.74 15.71 12.56
C VAL A 178 -13.79 15.06 11.17
N TYR A 179 -14.07 13.76 11.09
CA TYR A 179 -14.20 13.05 9.82
C TYR A 179 -15.62 13.13 9.23
N ARG A 180 -16.60 13.62 10.01
CA ARG A 180 -18.02 13.66 9.62
C ARG A 180 -18.27 14.79 8.63
N ASN A 181 -18.70 14.44 7.42
CA ASN A 181 -18.99 15.40 6.36
C ASN A 181 -20.46 15.88 6.35
N ARG A 182 -20.75 16.84 5.48
CA ARG A 182 -22.10 17.39 5.22
C ARG A 182 -23.16 16.36 4.80
N LYS A 183 -22.73 15.17 4.34
CA LYS A 183 -23.60 14.04 3.97
C LYS A 183 -23.77 13.02 5.11
N ASN A 184 -23.36 13.37 6.33
CA ASN A 184 -23.48 12.54 7.55
C ASN A 184 -22.74 11.19 7.50
N TYR A 185 -21.62 11.09 6.79
CA TYR A 185 -20.70 9.94 6.88
C TYR A 185 -19.24 10.37 7.13
N HIS A 186 -18.41 9.42 7.56
CA HIS A 186 -17.00 9.66 7.87
C HIS A 186 -16.11 9.51 6.63
N SER A 187 -15.24 10.50 6.38
CA SER A 187 -14.42 10.58 5.16
C SER A 187 -13.13 11.39 5.37
N MET A 188 -12.17 11.24 4.45
CA MET A 188 -11.21 12.31 4.12
C MET A 188 -11.83 13.21 3.05
N ASN A 189 -11.58 14.51 3.12
CA ASN A 189 -11.74 15.42 1.98
C ASN A 189 -10.43 15.40 1.17
N VAL A 190 -10.51 15.04 -0.11
CA VAL A 190 -9.37 14.85 -1.01
C VAL A 190 -9.52 15.78 -2.20
N GLN A 191 -8.66 16.80 -2.30
CA GLN A 191 -8.51 17.61 -3.51
C GLN A 191 -7.70 16.83 -4.55
N VAL A 192 -8.14 16.89 -5.80
CA VAL A 192 -7.45 16.31 -6.95
C VAL A 192 -7.35 17.40 -8.03
N VAL A 193 -6.21 17.46 -8.72
CA VAL A 193 -6.06 18.25 -9.94
C VAL A 193 -5.78 17.31 -11.11
N CYS A 194 -6.53 17.48 -12.20
CA CYS A 194 -6.38 16.75 -13.44
C CYS A 194 -5.97 17.68 -14.59
N LEU A 195 -5.23 17.14 -15.56
CA LEU A 195 -4.90 17.82 -16.82
C LEU A 195 -5.96 17.52 -17.90
N ALA A 196 -5.85 18.17 -19.06
CA ALA A 196 -6.83 18.05 -20.16
C ALA A 196 -6.92 16.63 -20.75
N ASP A 197 -5.84 15.86 -20.66
CA ASP A 197 -5.73 14.44 -21.03
C ASP A 197 -6.22 13.47 -19.95
N GLN A 198 -6.80 13.99 -18.85
CA GLN A 198 -7.36 13.27 -17.71
C GLN A 198 -6.32 12.61 -16.77
N TYR A 199 -5.01 12.88 -16.91
CA TYR A 199 -4.05 12.48 -15.89
C TYR A 199 -4.18 13.32 -14.61
N ILE A 200 -4.04 12.65 -13.45
CA ILE A 200 -3.99 13.30 -12.13
C ILE A 200 -2.58 13.87 -11.93
N SER A 201 -2.47 15.19 -11.86
CA SER A 201 -1.20 15.91 -11.69
C SER A 201 -0.90 16.33 -10.24
N HIS A 202 -1.94 16.44 -9.40
CA HIS A 202 -1.78 16.72 -7.98
C HIS A 202 -2.90 16.09 -7.15
N LEU A 203 -2.59 15.71 -5.90
CA LEU A 203 -3.55 15.16 -4.95
C LEU A 203 -3.21 15.54 -3.51
N ASN A 204 -4.21 16.01 -2.76
CA ASN A 204 -4.08 16.42 -1.36
C ASN A 204 -5.16 15.76 -0.50
N ALA A 205 -4.77 14.68 0.20
CA ALA A 205 -5.64 13.88 1.06
C ALA A 205 -5.37 14.12 2.57
N LYS A 206 -5.04 15.36 2.96
CA LYS A 206 -4.62 15.69 4.34
C LYS A 206 -5.76 16.15 5.25
N PHE A 207 -6.94 16.44 4.70
CA PHE A 207 -8.03 17.07 5.44
C PHE A 207 -9.14 16.07 5.78
N PRO A 208 -9.67 16.06 7.02
CA PRO A 208 -10.77 15.19 7.39
C PRO A 208 -12.11 15.76 6.88
N GLY A 209 -13.13 14.91 6.79
CA GLY A 209 -14.39 15.20 6.09
C GLY A 209 -15.23 16.36 6.63
N SER A 210 -14.98 16.89 7.83
CA SER A 210 -15.66 18.10 8.32
C SER A 210 -15.10 19.40 7.74
N VAL A 211 -13.95 19.37 7.07
CA VAL A 211 -13.32 20.57 6.48
C VAL A 211 -14.03 20.96 5.19
N HIS A 212 -14.39 22.25 5.08
CA HIS A 212 -15.04 22.80 3.90
C HIS A 212 -14.15 22.76 2.67
N ASP A 213 -14.76 22.41 1.52
CA ASP A 213 -14.10 22.32 0.21
C ASP A 213 -13.31 23.60 -0.12
N ALA A 214 -13.85 24.79 0.18
CA ALA A 214 -13.21 26.09 -0.04
C ALA A 214 -11.95 26.39 0.82
N TYR A 215 -11.60 25.54 1.80
CA TYR A 215 -10.33 25.58 2.53
C TYR A 215 -9.34 24.52 2.03
N VAL A 216 -9.86 23.50 1.33
CA VAL A 216 -9.09 22.37 0.77
C VAL A 216 -8.63 22.68 -0.66
N MET A 217 -9.40 23.50 -1.39
CA MET A 217 -9.18 23.94 -2.77
C MET A 217 -8.15 25.07 -2.88
#